data_AF-A0AAQ2DSC2-F1
#
_entry.id   AF-A0AAQ2DSC2-F1
#
_cell.length_a   1.000
_cell.length_b   1.000
_cell.length_c   1.000
_cell.angle_alpha   90.00
_cell.angle_beta   90.00
_cell.angle_gamma   90.00
#
_symmetry.space_group_name_H-M   'P 1'
#
loop_
_entity.id
_entity.type
_entity.pdbx_description
1 polymer ?
#
loop_
_entity_poly.entity_id
_entity_poly.type
_entity_poly.pdbx_seq_one_letter_code
_entity_poly.pdbx_strand_id
1 'polypeptide(L)' 'MNTAHPSDCDGLQLALMVNREFWSTYDPEDRTTAPSRKEVIDFLVSRGASRNLAKSIDKVVRPAAMKAGGRPRKWR' A
#
# COMPACT_ATOMS: atom_id res chain seq x y z
N MET A 1 -16.93 21.12 24.89
CA MET A 1 -16.29 19.81 24.69
C MET A 1 -15.51 19.91 23.39
N ASN A 2 -14.18 20.07 23.45
CA ASN A 2 -13.35 20.09 22.24
C ASN A 2 -13.26 18.66 21.73
N THR A 3 -14.03 18.34 20.69
CA THR A 3 -13.79 17.15 19.89
C THR A 3 -12.47 17.37 19.16
N ALA A 4 -11.39 16.84 19.72
CA ALA A 4 -10.19 16.60 18.93
C ALA A 4 -10.65 15.83 17.70
N HIS A 5 -10.68 16.47 16.53
CA HIS A 5 -10.67 15.72 15.28
C HIS A 5 -9.38 14.91 15.35
N PRO A 6 -9.42 13.57 15.44
CA PRO A 6 -8.22 12.83 15.19
C PRO A 6 -7.87 13.20 13.75
N SER A 7 -6.77 13.92 13.58
CA SER A 7 -6.07 14.03 12.31
C SER A 7 -5.51 12.64 11.95
N ASP A 8 -6.39 11.65 11.89
CA ASP A 8 -6.13 10.36 11.28
C ASP A 8 -5.88 10.69 9.82
N CYS A 9 -4.61 10.88 9.50
CA CYS A 9 -4.18 11.15 8.14
C CYS A 9 -4.87 10.15 7.21
N ASP A 10 -5.70 10.62 6.27
CA ASP A 10 -6.47 9.77 5.34
C ASP A 10 -5.59 8.66 4.74
N GLY A 11 -4.32 8.98 4.44
CA GLY A 11 -3.34 8.02 3.93
C GLY A 11 -2.96 6.88 4.88
N LEU A 12 -2.89 7.12 6.20
CA LEU A 12 -2.57 6.09 7.20
C LEU A 12 -3.75 5.11 7.37
N GLN A 13 -4.98 5.62 7.48
CA GLN A 13 -6.17 4.76 7.54
C GLN A 13 -6.27 3.88 6.29
N LEU A 14 -6.10 4.47 5.10
CA LEU A 14 -6.10 3.74 3.84
C LEU A 14 -4.99 2.66 3.78
N ALA A 15 -3.79 2.96 4.31
CA ALA A 15 -2.71 1.99 4.38
C ALA A 15 -3.04 0.81 5.33
N LEU A 16 -3.62 1.09 6.50
CA LEU A 16 -4.05 0.05 7.44
C LEU A 16 -5.18 -0.81 6.86
N MET A 17 -6.11 -0.22 6.12
CA MET A 17 -7.17 -0.97 5.43
C MET A 17 -6.60 -1.92 4.38
N VAL A 18 -5.68 -1.45 3.53
CA VAL A 18 -5.03 -2.30 2.53
C VAL A 18 -4.19 -3.40 3.18
N ASN A 19 -3.50 -3.09 4.28
CA ASN A 19 -2.75 -4.07 5.03
C ASN A 19 -3.67 -5.20 5.52
N ARG A 20 -4.83 -4.84 6.10
CA ARG A 20 -5.79 -5.82 6.60
C ARG A 20 -6.47 -6.62 5.49
N GLU A 21 -6.83 -5.99 4.38
CA GLU A 21 -7.58 -6.63 3.30
C GLU A 21 -6.71 -7.57 2.45
N PHE A 22 -5.48 -7.15 2.16
CA PHE A 22 -4.63 -7.87 1.21
C PHE A 22 -3.38 -8.50 1.82
N TRP A 23 -2.78 -7.85 2.82
CA TRP A 23 -1.48 -8.28 3.36
C TRP A 23 -1.62 -9.07 4.67
N SER A 24 -2.81 -9.19 5.24
CA SER A 24 -3.05 -9.96 6.46
C SER A 24 -2.84 -11.46 6.29
N THR A 25 -3.00 -11.96 5.05
CA THR A 25 -2.81 -13.37 4.68
C THR A 25 -1.60 -13.57 3.76
N TYR A 26 -0.76 -12.55 3.59
CA TYR A 26 0.41 -12.66 2.73
C TYR A 26 1.43 -13.62 3.33
N ASP A 27 1.82 -14.63 2.56
CA ASP A 27 2.89 -15.56 2.90
C ASP A 27 4.20 -15.08 2.22
N PRO A 28 5.27 -14.79 2.97
CA PRO A 28 6.56 -14.40 2.40
C PRO A 28 7.19 -15.48 1.50
N GLU A 29 6.87 -16.76 1.70
CA GLU A 29 7.39 -17.88 0.93
C GLU A 29 6.54 -18.15 -0.33
N ASP A 30 5.25 -17.78 -0.32
CA ASP A 30 4.36 -17.89 -1.47
C ASP A 30 3.96 -16.51 -2.04
N ARG A 31 4.73 -16.08 -3.04
CA ARG A 31 4.53 -14.81 -3.75
C ARG A 31 3.22 -14.70 -4.51
N THR A 32 2.50 -15.81 -4.74
CA THR A 32 1.19 -15.79 -5.41
C THR A 32 0.07 -15.29 -4.50
N THR A 33 0.29 -15.32 -3.18
CA THR A 33 -0.64 -14.75 -2.18
C THR A 33 -0.61 -13.22 -2.15
N ALA A 34 0.37 -12.60 -2.81
CA ALA A 34 0.51 -11.15 -2.84
C ALA A 34 -0.47 -10.49 -3.82
N PRO A 35 -1.13 -9.39 -3.42
CA PRO A 35 -2.00 -8.65 -4.31
C PRO A 35 -1.22 -7.97 -5.45
N SER A 36 -1.82 -7.92 -6.63
CA SER A 36 -1.28 -7.15 -7.73
C SER A 36 -1.32 -5.66 -7.43
N ARG A 37 -0.44 -4.90 -8.09
CA ARG A 37 -0.41 -3.44 -7.96
C ARG A 37 -1.70 -2.77 -8.43
N LYS A 38 -2.34 -3.36 -9.44
CA LYS A 38 -3.58 -2.84 -10.00
C LYS A 38 -4.72 -3.00 -8.99
N GLU A 39 -4.84 -4.17 -8.36
CA GLU A 39 -5.89 -4.44 -7.36
C GLU A 39 -5.82 -3.49 -6.16
N VAL A 40 -4.62 -3.28 -5.62
CA VAL A 40 -4.43 -2.35 -4.49
C VAL A 40 -4.81 -0.91 -4.88
N ILE A 41 -4.40 -0.46 -6.07
CA ILE A 41 -4.70 0.89 -6.55
C ILE A 41 -6.20 1.06 -6.81
N ASP A 42 -6.83 0.10 -7.48
CA ASP A 42 -8.26 0.16 -7.82
C ASP A 42 -9.11 0.12 -6.54
N PHE A 43 -8.73 -0.68 -5.54
CA PHE A 43 -9.36 -0.68 -4.22
C PHE A 43 -9.27 0.68 -3.53
N LEU A 44 -8.08 1.29 -3.49
CA LEU A 44 -7.88 2.59 -2.85
C LEU A 44 -8.65 3.71 -3.56
N VAL A 45 -8.67 3.70 -4.90
CA VAL A 45 -9.44 4.66 -5.70
C VAL A 45 -10.95 4.49 -5.48
N SER A 46 -11.44 3.25 -5.36
CA SER A 46 -12.85 2.98 -5.03
C SER A 46 -13.27 3.53 -3.66
N ARG A 47 -12.31 3.70 -2.75
CA ARG A 47 -12.50 4.29 -1.41
C ARG A 47 -12.35 5.82 -1.39
N GLY A 48 -12.16 6.46 -2.54
CA GLY A 48 -12.05 7.91 -2.67
C GLY A 48 -10.61 8.45 -2.67
N ALA A 49 -9.59 7.58 -2.64
CA ALA A 49 -8.21 8.03 -2.74
C ALA A 49 -7.87 8.50 -4.17
N SER A 50 -7.07 9.57 -4.28
CA SER A 50 -6.51 9.92 -5.58
C SER A 50 -5.57 8.82 -6.08
N ARG A 51 -5.47 8.66 -7.40
CA ARG A 51 -4.57 7.65 -8.00
C ARG A 51 -3.11 7.84 -7.57
N ASN A 52 -2.67 9.08 -7.33
CA ASN A 52 -1.32 9.36 -6.85
C ASN A 52 -1.13 8.94 -5.39
N LEU A 53 -2.11 9.24 -4.53
CA LEU A 53 -2.10 8.78 -3.14
C LEU A 53 -2.11 7.26 -3.06
N ALA A 54 -2.97 6.60 -3.84
CA ALA A 54 -3.06 5.15 -3.92
C ALA A 54 -1.72 4.50 -4.31
N LYS A 55 -1.03 5.05 -5.32
CA LYS A 55 0.32 4.61 -5.71
C LYS A 55 1.36 4.80 -4.62
N SER A 56 1.25 5.85 -3.81
CA SER A 56 2.17 6.09 -2.70
C SER A 56 1.92 5.09 -1.56
N ILE A 57 0.66 4.84 -1.23
CA ILE A 57 0.27 3.86 -0.20
C ILE A 57 0.72 2.45 -0.61
N ASP A 58 0.45 2.02 -1.85
CA ASP A 58 0.90 0.74 -2.40
C ASP A 58 2.42 0.52 -2.22
N LYS A 59 3.23 1.56 -2.39
CA LYS A 59 4.69 1.49 -2.17
C LYS A 59 5.08 1.35 -0.69
N VAL A 60 4.28 1.92 0.22
CA VAL A 60 4.53 1.87 1.67
C VAL A 60 4.17 0.50 2.22
N VAL A 61 2.99 -0.02 1.89
CA VAL A 61 2.48 -1.29 2.42
C VAL A 61 3.18 -2.53 1.85
N ARG A 62 3.77 -2.43 0.64
CA ARG A 62 4.45 -3.57 0.02
C ARG A 62 5.67 -4.02 0.82
N PRO A 63 5.85 -5.33 1.06
CA PRO A 63 7.06 -5.88 1.66
C PRO A 63 8.31 -5.55 0.85
N ALA A 64 9.45 -5.36 1.52
CA ALA A 64 10.72 -5.01 0.88
C ALA A 64 11.14 -6.02 -0.20
N ALA A 65 10.88 -7.32 0.04
CA ALA A 65 11.16 -8.41 -0.90
C ALA A 65 10.40 -8.28 -2.24
N MET A 66 9.28 -7.55 -2.25
CA MET A 66 8.43 -7.36 -3.44
C MET A 66 8.55 -5.96 -4.06
N LYS A 67 9.33 -5.06 -3.46
CA LYS A 67 9.57 -3.76 -4.07
C LYS A 67 10.42 -3.99 -5.31
N ALA A 68 9.84 -3.74 -6.50
CA ALA A 68 10.56 -3.76 -7.76
C ALA A 68 11.85 -2.95 -7.60
N GLY A 69 12.98 -3.60 -7.89
CA GLY A 69 14.32 -3.18 -7.49
C GLY A 69 14.63 -1.70 -7.69
N GLY A 70 15.50 -1.18 -6.83
CA GLY A 70 16.05 0.16 -6.94
C GLY A 70 16.79 0.40 -8.25
N ARG A 71 17.27 1.63 -8.44
CA ARG A 71 18.02 2.05 -9.63
C ARG A 71 19.07 0.98 -9.96
N PRO A 72 19.07 0.41 -11.19
CA PRO A 72 20.08 -0.57 -11.58
C PRO A 72 21.45 -0.01 -11.24
N ARG A 73 22.30 -0.78 -10.55
CA ARG A 73 23.71 -0.40 -10.39
C ARG A 73 24.25 -0.23 -11.81
N LYS A 74 24.51 1.01 -12.20
CA LYS A 74 25.16 1.33 -13.47
C LYS A 74 26.53 0.65 -13.38
N TRP A 75 26.72 -0.45 -14.09
CA TRP A 75 28.04 -1.06 -14.23
C TRP A 75 28.94 0.01 -14.88
N ARG A 76 30.06 0.32 -14.24
CA ARG A 76 31.09 1.22 -14.76
C ARG A 76 32.41 0.47 -14.74
#